data_AF-A0A209ACM7-F1
#
_entry.id   AF-A0A209ACM7-F1
#
_cell.length_a   1.000
_cell.length_b   1.000
_cell.length_c   1.000
_cell.angle_alpha   90.00
_cell.angle_beta   90.00
_cell.angle_gamma   90.00
#
_symmetry.space_group_name_H-M   'P 1'
#
loop_
_entity.id
_entity.type
_entity.pdbx_description
1 polymer ?
#
loop_
_entity_poly.entity_id
_entity_poly.type
_entity_poly.pdbx_seq_one_letter_code
_entity_poly.pdbx_strand_id
1 'polypeptide(L)'
;MDAEKIFIGLLSGLVAGAIAIFTNYWRTRYTVKAQDFSKRIEEVIKKIDSLEDTSCEYWHTLDENNKILEAKIIGKQEQVSMLISHLAEQYHISPLSQIEDKLADFCDSCTGSDFSTENRGISNAPEYIRKVLISSEDLKIELYNSRLKKY
;
A
#
# COMPACT_ATOMS: atom_id res chain seq x y z
N MET A 1 3.44 30.86 55.21
CA MET A 1 3.60 29.41 54.93
C MET A 1 2.48 28.86 54.04
N ASP A 2 1.24 29.36 54.13
CA ASP A 2 0.11 28.83 53.33
C ASP A 2 0.06 29.33 51.88
N ALA A 3 0.40 30.60 51.62
CA ALA A 3 0.43 31.16 50.26
C ALA A 3 1.43 30.44 49.33
N GLU A 4 2.56 30.00 49.88
CA GLU A 4 3.61 29.28 49.16
C GLU A 4 3.17 27.86 48.79
N LYS A 5 2.45 27.18 49.69
CA LYS A 5 1.83 25.86 49.42
C LYS A 5 0.73 25.96 48.36
N ILE A 6 -0.09 27.01 48.41
CA ILE A 6 -1.13 27.27 47.40
C ILE A 6 -0.47 27.53 46.03
N PHE A 7 0.60 28.32 45.99
CA PHE A 7 1.33 28.61 44.75
C PHE A 7 1.98 27.36 44.15
N ILE A 8 2.62 26.52 44.97
CA ILE A 8 3.20 25.24 44.53
C ILE A 8 2.09 24.28 44.04
N GLY A 9 0.95 24.24 44.72
CA GLY A 9 -0.22 23.46 44.29
C GLY A 9 -0.78 23.92 42.94
N LEU A 10 -0.86 25.23 42.71
CA LEU A 10 -1.31 25.81 41.44
C LEU A 10 -0.33 25.53 40.30
N LEU A 11 0.97 25.70 40.55
CA LEU A 11 2.02 25.45 39.57
C LEU A 11 2.07 23.96 39.19
N SER A 12 2.01 23.06 40.18
CA SER A 12 2.00 21.62 39.94
C SER A 12 0.73 21.16 39.21
N GLY A 13 -0.43 21.72 39.53
CA GLY A 13 -1.68 21.48 38.81
C GLY A 13 -1.61 21.94 37.34
N LEU A 14 -1.02 23.11 37.07
CA LEU A 14 -0.82 23.61 35.71
C LEU A 14 0.15 22.72 34.90
N VAL A 15 1.26 22.29 35.50
CA VAL A 15 2.22 21.39 34.86
C VAL A 15 1.57 20.05 34.56
N ALA A 16 0.84 19.46 35.51
CA ALA A 16 0.12 18.21 35.31
C ALA A 16 -0.94 18.32 34.20
N GLY A 17 -1.70 19.42 34.19
CA GLY A 17 -2.68 19.70 33.14
C GLY A 17 -2.03 19.86 31.75
N ALA A 18 -0.92 20.58 31.65
CA ALA A 18 -0.18 20.75 30.40
C ALA A 18 0.37 19.42 29.86
N ILE A 19 0.93 18.57 30.74
CA ILE A 19 1.41 17.23 30.37
C ILE A 19 0.25 16.35 29.89
N ALA A 20 -0.92 16.39 30.55
CA ALA A 20 -2.09 15.63 30.16
C ALA A 20 -2.64 16.06 28.78
N ILE A 21 -2.67 17.36 28.50
CA ILE A 21 -3.07 17.90 27.18
C ILE A 21 -2.06 17.49 26.11
N PHE A 22 -0.76 17.65 26.39
CA PHE A 22 0.30 17.32 25.44
C PHE A 22 0.28 15.82 25.09
N THR A 23 0.22 14.95 26.10
CA THR A 23 0.18 13.49 25.89
C THR A 23 -1.06 13.05 25.11
N ASN A 24 -2.24 13.58 25.43
CA ASN A 24 -3.47 13.28 24.67
C ASN A 24 -3.44 13.83 23.24
N TYR A 25 -2.86 15.02 23.03
CA TYR A 25 -2.70 15.59 21.69
C TYR A 25 -1.79 14.71 20.83
N TRP A 26 -0.63 14.31 21.35
CA TRP A 26 0.29 13.42 20.63
C TRP A 26 -0.31 12.05 20.39
N ARG A 27 -0.94 11.44 21.40
CA ARG A 27 -1.62 10.14 21.26
C ARG A 27 -2.67 10.20 20.15
N THR A 28 -3.55 11.20 20.18
CA THR A 28 -4.58 11.39 19.14
C THR A 28 -3.96 11.58 17.76
N ARG A 29 -2.93 12.44 17.64
CA ARG A 29 -2.25 12.70 16.36
C ARG A 29 -1.59 11.45 15.79
N TYR A 30 -0.94 10.63 16.62
CA TYR A 30 -0.34 9.37 16.20
C TYR A 30 -1.38 8.34 15.80
N THR A 31 -2.46 8.18 16.58
CA THR A 31 -3.54 7.24 16.26
C THR A 31 -4.24 7.61 14.95
N VAL A 32 -4.53 8.91 14.73
CA VAL A 32 -5.16 9.37 13.49
C VAL A 32 -4.24 9.12 12.29
N LYS A 33 -2.94 9.41 12.40
CA LYS A 33 -1.98 9.16 11.31
C LYS A 33 -1.83 7.66 11.00
N ALA A 34 -1.87 6.80 12.03
CA ALA A 34 -1.84 5.34 11.86
C ALA A 34 -3.09 4.79 11.17
N GLN A 35 -4.26 5.32 11.53
CA GLN A 35 -5.53 4.95 10.90
C GLN A 35 -5.60 5.41 9.45
N ASP A 36 -5.18 6.64 9.15
CA ASP A 36 -5.12 7.17 7.79
C ASP A 36 -4.16 6.36 6.91
N PHE A 37 -2.99 6.00 7.44
CA PHE A 37 -2.04 5.11 6.75
C PHE A 37 -2.66 3.75 6.41
N SER A 38 -3.36 3.13 7.37
CA SER A 38 -3.99 1.82 7.17
C SER A 38 -5.06 1.88 6.09
N LYS A 39 -5.89 2.92 6.08
CA LYS A 39 -6.91 3.13 5.04
C LYS A 39 -6.29 3.27 3.65
N ARG A 40 -5.19 4.00 3.53
CA ARG A 40 -4.49 4.15 2.24
C ARG A 40 -3.87 2.85 1.76
N ILE A 41 -3.30 2.04 2.65
CA ILE A 41 -2.85 0.68 2.30
C ILE A 41 -4.03 -0.16 1.78
N GLU A 42 -5.17 -0.15 2.47
CA GLU A 42 -6.37 -0.87 2.02
C GLU A 42 -6.86 -0.40 0.65
N GLU A 43 -6.77 0.91 0.37
CA GLU A 43 -7.09 1.46 -0.95
C GLU A 43 -6.13 0.97 -2.03
N VAL A 44 -4.81 0.94 -1.75
CA VAL A 44 -3.81 0.37 -2.66
C VAL A 44 -4.08 -1.11 -2.93
N ILE A 45 -4.38 -1.89 -1.89
CA ILE A 45 -4.68 -3.33 -2.01
C ILE A 45 -5.89 -3.55 -2.91
N LYS A 46 -6.98 -2.79 -2.75
CA LYS A 46 -8.14 -2.88 -3.64
C LYS A 46 -7.81 -2.59 -5.10
N LYS A 47 -6.82 -1.73 -5.36
CA LYS A 47 -6.35 -1.46 -6.73
C LYS A 47 -5.49 -2.59 -7.28
N ILE A 48 -4.66 -3.20 -6.43
CA ILE A 48 -3.91 -4.42 -6.75
C ILE A 48 -4.87 -5.57 -7.08
N ASP A 49 -5.87 -5.83 -6.25
CA ASP A 49 -6.90 -6.87 -6.51
C ASP A 49 -7.60 -6.62 -7.85
N SER A 50 -7.96 -5.37 -8.13
CA SER A 50 -8.60 -5.03 -9.39
C SER A 50 -7.68 -5.18 -10.61
N LEU A 51 -6.36 -5.02 -10.44
CA LEU A 51 -5.35 -5.28 -11.48
C LEU A 51 -5.12 -6.78 -11.65
N GLU A 52 -5.06 -7.53 -10.55
CA GLU A 52 -4.97 -8.98 -10.51
C GLU A 52 -6.13 -9.62 -11.29
N ASP A 53 -7.38 -9.26 -10.98
CA ASP A 53 -8.57 -9.74 -11.67
C ASP A 53 -8.52 -9.44 -13.18
N THR A 54 -8.17 -8.22 -13.55
CA THR A 54 -8.09 -7.79 -14.96
C THR A 54 -6.98 -8.55 -15.71
N SER A 55 -5.87 -8.85 -15.02
CA SER A 55 -4.74 -9.59 -15.60
C SER A 55 -5.10 -11.07 -15.77
N CYS A 56 -5.79 -11.66 -14.80
CA CYS A 56 -6.32 -13.01 -14.91
C CYS A 56 -7.34 -13.12 -16.06
N GLU A 57 -8.22 -12.13 -16.23
CA GLU A 57 -9.16 -12.04 -17.36
C GLU A 57 -8.42 -11.96 -18.70
N TYR A 58 -7.33 -11.18 -18.76
CA TYR A 58 -6.47 -11.10 -19.93
C TYR A 58 -5.85 -12.46 -20.27
N TRP A 59 -5.32 -13.20 -19.30
CA TRP A 59 -4.73 -14.51 -19.56
C TRP A 59 -5.77 -15.59 -19.88
N HIS A 60 -7.00 -15.44 -19.40
CA HIS A 60 -8.10 -16.36 -19.70
C HIS A 60 -8.70 -16.15 -21.10
N THR A 61 -8.75 -14.90 -21.56
CA THR A 61 -9.42 -14.54 -22.80
C THR A 61 -8.47 -14.69 -24.00
N LEU A 62 -8.78 -15.63 -24.90
CA LEU A 62 -7.99 -15.97 -26.10
C LEU A 62 -8.31 -15.10 -27.33
N ASP A 63 -9.07 -14.02 -27.14
CA ASP A 63 -9.49 -13.17 -28.24
C ASP A 63 -8.33 -12.29 -28.74
N GLU A 64 -8.11 -12.27 -30.05
CA GLU A 64 -7.03 -11.52 -30.72
C GLU A 64 -7.20 -10.00 -30.60
N ASN A 65 -8.37 -9.53 -30.14
CA ASN A 65 -8.73 -8.12 -29.99
C ASN A 65 -8.63 -7.57 -28.56
N ASN A 66 -7.84 -8.19 -27.69
CA ASN A 66 -7.75 -7.81 -26.27
C ASN A 66 -7.02 -6.50 -25.92
N LYS A 67 -6.83 -5.61 -26.91
CA LYS A 67 -6.20 -4.28 -26.75
C LYS A 67 -6.83 -3.42 -25.66
N ILE A 68 -8.12 -3.59 -25.40
CA ILE A 68 -8.82 -2.89 -24.31
C ILE A 68 -8.37 -3.40 -22.94
N LEU A 69 -8.18 -4.70 -22.77
CA LEU A 69 -7.67 -5.27 -21.52
C LEU A 69 -6.21 -4.89 -21.30
N GLU A 70 -5.39 -4.91 -22.35
CA GLU A 70 -3.99 -4.45 -22.29
C GLU A 70 -3.90 -3.00 -21.83
N ALA A 71 -4.66 -2.10 -22.45
CA ALA A 71 -4.71 -0.70 -22.04
C ALA A 71 -5.22 -0.51 -20.60
N LYS A 72 -6.18 -1.34 -20.15
CA LYS A 72 -6.65 -1.33 -18.76
C LYS A 72 -5.58 -1.80 -17.79
N ILE A 73 -4.81 -2.83 -18.13
CA ILE A 73 -3.71 -3.35 -17.31
C ILE A 73 -2.64 -2.27 -17.15
N ILE A 74 -2.17 -1.68 -18.25
CA ILE A 74 -1.17 -0.60 -18.23
C ILE A 74 -1.67 0.57 -17.36
N GLY A 75 -2.91 1.03 -17.59
CA GLY A 75 -3.47 2.14 -16.82
C GLY A 75 -3.62 1.83 -15.32
N LYS A 76 -3.92 0.58 -14.96
CA LYS A 76 -4.03 0.13 -13.57
C LYS A 76 -2.64 -0.04 -12.92
N GLN A 77 -1.64 -0.52 -13.65
CA GLN A 77 -0.25 -0.58 -13.19
C GLN A 77 0.25 0.82 -12.81
N GLU A 78 0.01 1.81 -13.68
CA GLU A 78 0.35 3.20 -13.41
C GLU A 78 -0.38 3.74 -12.17
N GLN A 79 -1.68 3.45 -12.03
CA GLN A 79 -2.44 3.83 -10.84
C GLN A 79 -1.86 3.24 -9.55
N VAL A 80 -1.50 1.96 -9.55
CA VAL A 80 -0.90 1.29 -8.38
C VAL A 80 0.47 1.89 -8.08
N SER A 81 1.30 2.09 -9.09
CA SER A 81 2.62 2.72 -8.97
C SER A 81 2.53 4.12 -8.35
N MET A 82 1.68 4.99 -8.91
CA MET A 82 1.46 6.34 -8.39
C MET A 82 0.99 6.35 -6.92
N LEU A 83 0.09 5.44 -6.55
CA LEU A 83 -0.40 5.35 -5.18
C LEU A 83 0.68 4.85 -4.22
N ILE A 84 1.49 3.88 -4.63
CA ILE A 84 2.62 3.39 -3.83
C ILE A 84 3.67 4.49 -3.65
N SER A 85 4.04 5.22 -4.71
CA SER A 85 4.97 6.35 -4.61
C SER A 85 4.43 7.45 -3.70
N HIS A 86 3.14 7.79 -3.82
CA HIS A 86 2.50 8.78 -2.93
C HIS A 86 2.49 8.32 -1.46
N LEU A 87 2.20 7.04 -1.21
CA LEU A 87 2.24 6.44 0.12
C LEU A 87 3.67 6.46 0.69
N ALA A 88 4.66 6.14 -0.13
CA ALA A 88 6.07 6.17 0.25
C ALA A 88 6.55 7.57 0.63
N GLU A 89 6.17 8.59 -0.14
CA GLU A 89 6.54 9.98 0.12
C GLU A 89 5.86 10.50 1.39
N GLN A 90 4.54 10.35 1.51
CA GLN A 90 3.76 10.91 2.63
C GLN A 90 4.08 10.23 3.97
N TYR A 91 4.48 8.95 3.92
CA TYR A 91 4.73 8.12 5.10
C TYR A 91 6.18 7.66 5.23
N HIS A 92 7.13 8.17 4.45
CA HIS A 92 8.56 7.81 4.56
C HIS A 92 8.78 6.29 4.74
N ILE A 93 8.14 5.49 3.90
CA ILE A 93 8.24 4.03 3.97
C ILE A 93 9.68 3.61 3.64
N SER A 94 10.29 2.76 4.48
CA SER A 94 11.62 2.21 4.24
C SER A 94 11.67 0.72 4.62
N PRO A 95 12.33 -0.13 3.80
CA PRO A 95 12.95 0.19 2.52
C PRO A 95 11.93 0.20 1.36
N LEU A 96 11.89 1.29 0.60
CA LEU A 96 11.02 1.44 -0.57
C LEU A 96 11.41 0.48 -1.70
N SER A 97 12.71 0.16 -1.81
CA SER A 97 13.26 -0.71 -2.85
C SER A 97 12.60 -2.10 -2.86
N GLN A 98 12.28 -2.65 -1.68
CA GLN A 98 11.62 -3.96 -1.60
C GLN A 98 10.21 -3.93 -2.17
N ILE A 99 9.48 -2.82 -1.99
CA ILE A 99 8.13 -2.67 -2.53
C ILE A 99 8.20 -2.41 -4.03
N GLU A 100 9.15 -1.61 -4.50
CA GLU A 100 9.39 -1.33 -5.92
C GLU A 100 9.78 -2.60 -6.69
N ASP A 101 10.68 -3.42 -6.14
CA ASP A 101 11.07 -4.71 -6.72
C ASP A 101 9.85 -5.64 -6.85
N LYS A 102 9.04 -5.75 -5.79
CA LYS A 102 7.82 -6.57 -5.82
C LYS A 102 6.74 -6.02 -6.75
N LEU A 103 6.66 -4.70 -6.89
CA LEU A 103 5.76 -4.06 -7.85
C LEU A 103 6.20 -4.37 -9.29
N ALA A 104 7.50 -4.31 -9.57
CA ALA A 104 8.04 -4.67 -10.89
C ALA A 104 7.74 -6.14 -11.22
N ASP A 105 8.01 -7.06 -10.30
CA ASP A 105 7.71 -8.49 -10.46
C ASP A 105 6.20 -8.74 -10.75
N PHE A 106 5.33 -8.02 -10.05
CA PHE A 106 3.89 -8.10 -10.26
C PHE A 106 3.48 -7.53 -11.62
N CYS A 107 4.01 -6.37 -12.00
CA CYS A 107 3.75 -5.77 -13.30
C CYS A 107 4.18 -6.67 -14.45
N ASP A 108 5.37 -7.25 -14.35
CA ASP A 108 5.89 -8.20 -15.35
C ASP A 108 5.02 -9.46 -15.43
N SER A 109 4.51 -9.94 -14.30
CA SER A 109 3.59 -11.08 -14.24
C SER A 109 2.24 -10.77 -14.89
N CYS A 110 1.73 -9.54 -14.74
CA CYS A 110 0.47 -9.09 -15.36
C CYS A 110 0.53 -9.10 -16.89
N THR A 111 1.66 -8.73 -17.48
CA THR A 111 1.81 -8.55 -18.94
C THR A 111 2.54 -9.69 -19.63
N GLY A 112 3.32 -10.49 -18.88
CA GLY A 112 4.29 -11.42 -19.46
C GLY A 112 5.41 -10.66 -20.17
N SER A 113 5.89 -9.59 -19.53
CA SER A 113 6.80 -8.56 -20.07
C SER A 113 6.13 -7.61 -21.08
N ASP A 114 5.89 -8.03 -22.32
CA ASP A 114 5.46 -7.13 -23.42
C ASP A 114 4.13 -7.54 -24.08
N PHE A 115 3.20 -8.14 -23.32
CA PHE A 115 1.91 -8.63 -23.87
C PHE A 115 2.10 -9.57 -25.08
N SER A 116 3.16 -10.39 -25.07
CA SER A 116 3.53 -11.18 -26.26
C SER A 116 2.41 -12.17 -26.63
N THR A 117 1.82 -11.97 -27.81
CA THR A 117 0.82 -12.87 -28.41
C THR A 117 1.41 -14.25 -28.70
N GLU A 118 2.72 -14.35 -28.95
CA GLU A 118 3.43 -15.61 -29.21
C GLU A 118 3.49 -16.56 -28.00
N ASN A 119 3.52 -16.04 -26.77
CA ASN A 119 3.54 -16.85 -25.54
C ASN A 119 2.15 -17.13 -24.95
N ARG A 120 1.10 -16.55 -25.54
CA ARG A 120 -0.29 -16.63 -25.08
C ARG A 120 -0.98 -17.93 -25.49
N GLY A 121 -0.20 -19.01 -25.64
CA GLY A 121 -0.73 -20.35 -25.87
C GLY A 121 -1.58 -20.79 -24.67
N ILE A 122 -2.71 -21.46 -24.95
CA ILE A 122 -3.65 -22.01 -23.96
C ILE A 122 -2.93 -22.84 -22.88
N SER A 123 -1.83 -23.49 -23.24
CA SER A 123 -1.00 -24.29 -22.34
C SER A 123 -0.27 -23.47 -21.26
N ASN A 124 0.02 -22.20 -21.51
CA ASN A 124 0.84 -21.36 -20.62
C ASN A 124 0.00 -20.43 -19.73
N ALA A 125 -1.25 -20.17 -20.11
CA ALA A 125 -2.16 -19.30 -19.37
C ALA A 125 -2.30 -19.66 -17.87
N PRO A 126 -2.41 -20.94 -17.47
CA PRO A 126 -2.47 -21.30 -16.05
C PRO A 126 -1.20 -20.91 -15.26
N GLU A 127 -0.03 -20.96 -15.90
CA GLU A 127 1.22 -20.58 -15.26
C GLU A 127 1.30 -19.06 -15.02
N TYR A 128 0.87 -18.26 -16.00
CA TYR A 128 0.82 -16.81 -15.86
C TYR A 128 -0.21 -16.37 -14.83
N ILE A 129 -1.41 -16.95 -14.84
CA ILE A 129 -2.43 -16.69 -13.79
C ILE A 129 -1.83 -17.00 -12.41
N ARG A 130 -1.17 -18.15 -12.25
CA ARG A 130 -0.48 -18.49 -10.99
C ARG A 130 0.58 -17.45 -10.61
N LYS A 131 1.39 -16.97 -11.56
CA LYS A 131 2.41 -15.93 -11.30
C LYS A 131 1.77 -14.62 -10.86
N VAL A 132 0.70 -14.18 -11.52
CA VAL A 132 -0.07 -12.97 -11.15
C VAL A 132 -0.57 -13.08 -9.72
N LEU A 133 -1.22 -14.18 -9.35
CA LEU A 133 -1.76 -14.38 -8.00
C LEU A 133 -0.68 -14.44 -6.91
N ILE A 134 0.48 -15.05 -7.20
CA ILE A 134 1.57 -15.13 -6.22
C ILE A 134 2.25 -13.76 -6.05
N SER A 135 2.57 -13.09 -7.16
CA SER A 135 3.26 -11.80 -7.13
C SER A 135 2.37 -10.68 -6.56
N SER A 136 1.05 -10.72 -6.79
CA SER A 136 0.12 -9.80 -6.17
C SER A 136 0.11 -9.95 -4.64
N GLU A 137 0.04 -11.18 -4.13
CA GLU A 137 0.06 -11.44 -2.69
C GLU A 137 1.40 -11.10 -2.05
N ASP A 138 2.51 -11.39 -2.71
CA ASP A 138 3.84 -10.97 -2.25
C ASP A 138 3.92 -9.44 -2.09
N LEU A 139 3.38 -8.67 -3.04
CA LEU A 139 3.32 -7.22 -2.96
C LEU A 139 2.41 -6.75 -1.82
N LYS A 140 1.23 -7.36 -1.64
CA LYS A 140 0.29 -7.04 -0.54
C LYS A 140 0.95 -7.31 0.82
N ILE A 141 1.65 -8.43 0.96
CA ILE A 141 2.39 -8.79 2.18
C ILE A 141 3.46 -7.74 2.48
N GLU A 142 4.24 -7.30 1.51
CA GLU A 142 5.28 -6.31 1.77
C GLU A 142 4.69 -4.93 2.11
N LEU A 143 3.57 -4.55 1.49
CA LEU A 143 2.81 -3.36 1.88
C LEU A 143 2.34 -3.45 3.35
N TYR A 144 1.87 -4.61 3.81
CA TYR A 144 1.53 -4.81 5.23
C TYR A 144 2.76 -4.82 6.15
N ASN A 145 3.88 -5.41 5.72
CA ASN A 145 5.13 -5.39 6.49
C ASN A 145 5.67 -3.98 6.68
N SER A 146 5.49 -3.11 5.66
CA SER A 146 5.85 -1.70 5.73
C SER A 146 5.13 -0.95 6.86
N ARG A 147 3.92 -1.39 7.22
CA ARG A 147 3.18 -0.91 8.40
C ARG A 147 3.84 -1.32 9.70
N LEU A 148 4.23 -2.59 9.82
CA LEU A 148 4.80 -3.16 11.05
C LEU A 148 6.19 -2.59 11.36
N LYS A 149 6.99 -2.21 10.35
CA LYS A 149 8.31 -1.60 10.58
C LYS A 149 8.24 -0.17 11.12
N LYS A 150 7.06 0.46 11.10
CA LYS A 150 6.90 1.89 11.38
C LYS A 150 6.22 2.21 12.73
N TYR A 151 5.67 1.20 13.40
CA TYR A 151 4.99 1.28 14.69
C TYR A 151 5.52 0.21 15.62
#